data_AF-A0AA88M7P6-F1
#
_entry.id   AF-A0AA88M7P6-F1
#
_cell.length_a   1.000
_cell.length_b   1.000
_cell.length_c   1.000
_cell.angle_alpha   90.00
_cell.angle_beta   90.00
_cell.angle_gamma   90.00
#
_symmetry.space_group_name_H-M   'P 1'
#
loop_
_entity.id
_entity.type
_entity.pdbx_description
1 polymer ?
#
loop_
_entity_poly.entity_id
_entity_poly.type
_entity_poly.pdbx_seq_one_letter_code
_entity_poly.pdbx_strand_id
1 'polypeptide(L)'
;MEQFQKVSQKSALHPKPNGLTLQYGTAGFRTTANHLDHVMFRMGLLATLRSKKTKSTIGVMVTASHNPEEDNGVKLIDPMGETVTPAWERYATELANADQEDLCSVLGDIIGKESIDMSEAANIVTGRDTRPSSVNLSRAVLDGVSCLQGHSHDYGLVTTPQLHYMVLCRNTYGTATIQGYYEKLSKAFIELTKNAPKRTNDQKRLLVDGANGIGALKIREIEVFLTSELLVELFNDGSSGRLKYLCGADYVKVQQKPPKGM
;
A
#
# COMPACT_ATOMS: atom_id res chain seq x y z
N MET A 1 -0.59 14.75 28.76
CA MET A 1 -0.80 15.86 27.80
C MET A 1 0.47 16.23 27.03
N GLU A 2 1.66 16.28 27.64
CA GLU A 2 2.92 16.56 26.90
C GLU A 2 3.22 15.56 25.76
N GLN A 3 2.88 14.28 25.94
CA GLN A 3 3.17 13.21 24.99
C GLN A 3 2.62 13.41 23.57
N PHE A 4 1.53 14.17 23.39
CA PHE A 4 0.89 14.39 22.09
C PHE A 4 0.93 15.84 21.61
N GLN A 5 1.75 16.71 22.22
CA GLN A 5 1.87 18.09 21.76
C GLN A 5 2.30 18.18 20.28
N LYS A 6 3.28 17.36 19.88
CA LYS A 6 3.73 17.27 18.49
C LYS A 6 2.63 16.78 17.54
N VAL A 7 1.81 15.82 18.00
CA VAL A 7 0.67 15.31 17.23
C VAL A 7 -0.35 16.41 16.97
N SER A 8 -0.77 17.13 18.02
CA SER A 8 -1.74 18.23 17.93
C SER A 8 -1.26 19.36 17.01
N GLN A 9 0.01 19.77 17.14
CA GLN A 9 0.60 20.80 16.29
C GLN A 9 0.71 20.37 14.82
N LYS A 10 1.17 19.14 14.56
CA LYS A 10 1.37 18.66 13.19
C LYS A 10 0.04 18.34 12.52
N SER A 11 -0.97 17.85 13.25
CA SER A 11 -2.29 17.56 12.67
C SER A 11 -3.00 18.81 12.17
N ALA A 12 -2.68 20.00 12.68
CA ALA A 12 -3.21 21.27 12.15
C ALA A 12 -2.77 21.55 10.70
N LEU A 13 -1.67 20.93 10.23
CA LEU A 13 -1.26 20.97 8.82
C LEU A 13 -2.02 19.97 7.94
N HIS A 14 -2.77 19.06 8.55
CA HIS A 14 -3.56 18.02 7.91
C HIS A 14 -5.04 18.09 8.38
N PRO A 15 -5.75 19.20 8.10
CA PRO A 15 -7.07 19.44 8.65
C PRO A 15 -8.09 18.43 8.12
N LYS A 16 -8.94 17.92 9.02
CA LYS A 16 -10.12 17.13 8.64
C LYS A 16 -11.16 18.05 7.98
N PRO A 17 -11.68 17.73 6.78
CA PRO A 17 -12.80 18.46 6.19
C PRO A 17 -14.07 18.39 7.05
N ASN A 18 -14.75 19.52 7.22
CA ASN A 18 -15.99 19.60 8.02
C ASN A 18 -17.08 18.65 7.50
N GLY A 19 -17.71 17.91 8.40
CA GLY A 19 -18.80 16.99 8.08
C GLY A 19 -18.38 15.71 7.36
N LEU A 20 -17.10 15.55 7.00
CA LEU A 20 -16.62 14.32 6.37
C LEU A 20 -16.57 13.18 7.39
N THR A 21 -17.21 12.07 7.02
CA THR A 21 -17.15 10.81 7.76
C THR A 21 -16.76 9.70 6.79
N LEU A 22 -15.79 8.87 7.18
CA LEU A 22 -15.28 7.77 6.36
C LEU A 22 -15.27 6.48 7.16
N GLN A 23 -15.47 5.35 6.50
CA GLN A 23 -15.35 4.03 7.12
C GLN A 23 -14.11 3.31 6.59
N TYR A 24 -13.34 2.69 7.49
CA TYR A 24 -12.29 1.78 7.08
C TYR A 24 -12.94 0.47 6.61
N GLY A 25 -12.93 0.23 5.30
CA GLY A 25 -13.45 -1.02 4.74
C GLY A 25 -12.40 -2.11 4.65
N THR A 26 -12.77 -3.26 4.08
CA THR A 26 -11.89 -4.42 3.84
C THR A 26 -10.62 -4.08 3.07
N ALA A 27 -10.65 -3.00 2.27
CA ALA A 27 -9.53 -2.53 1.47
C ALA A 27 -8.95 -1.19 1.94
N GLY A 28 -9.23 -0.81 3.18
CA GLY A 28 -8.84 0.45 3.80
C GLY A 28 -9.76 1.62 3.46
N PHE A 29 -9.26 2.84 3.67
CA PHE A 29 -9.97 4.04 3.25
C PHE A 29 -9.78 4.27 1.76
N ARG A 30 -10.86 4.59 1.05
CA ARG A 30 -10.84 4.99 -0.35
C ARG A 30 -11.86 6.08 -0.61
N THR A 31 -11.42 7.16 -1.25
CA THR A 31 -12.27 8.27 -1.70
C THR A 31 -11.44 9.15 -2.63
N THR A 32 -12.00 10.26 -3.09
CA THR A 32 -11.28 11.28 -3.85
C THR A 32 -10.06 11.77 -3.09
N ALA A 33 -8.92 11.91 -3.77
CA ALA A 33 -7.63 12.18 -3.13
C ALA A 33 -7.61 13.42 -2.22
N ASN A 34 -8.38 14.46 -2.57
CA ASN A 34 -8.45 15.72 -1.81
C ASN A 34 -9.04 15.57 -0.39
N HIS A 35 -9.71 14.46 -0.10
CA HIS A 35 -10.29 14.19 1.22
C HIS A 35 -9.39 13.32 2.13
N LEU A 36 -8.23 12.86 1.63
CA LEU A 36 -7.44 11.83 2.30
C LEU A 36 -6.27 12.35 3.12
N ASP A 37 -5.89 13.62 3.02
CA ASP A 37 -4.66 14.12 3.67
C ASP A 37 -4.64 13.89 5.20
N HIS A 38 -5.70 14.32 5.91
CA HIS A 38 -5.86 14.04 7.34
C HIS A 38 -5.92 12.54 7.66
N VAL A 39 -6.55 11.73 6.80
CA VAL A 39 -6.64 10.28 6.96
C VAL A 39 -5.26 9.65 6.89
N MET A 40 -4.44 10.05 5.92
CA MET A 40 -3.08 9.56 5.72
C MET A 40 -2.21 9.85 6.95
N PHE A 41 -2.23 11.09 7.43
CA PHE A 41 -1.55 11.49 8.66
C PHE A 41 -1.96 10.62 9.85
N ARG A 42 -3.27 10.45 10.05
CA ARG A 42 -3.82 9.65 11.16
C ARG A 42 -3.50 8.16 11.02
N MET A 43 -3.46 7.61 9.80
CA MET A 43 -3.02 6.23 9.57
C MET A 43 -1.53 6.05 9.82
N GLY A 44 -0.70 7.07 9.62
CA GLY A 44 0.70 7.08 10.07
C GLY A 44 0.85 6.97 11.59
N LEU A 45 -0.02 7.68 12.34
CA LEU A 45 -0.09 7.55 13.80
C LEU A 45 -0.51 6.14 14.21
N LEU A 46 -1.61 5.63 13.63
CA LEU A 46 -2.14 4.32 13.98
C LEU A 46 -1.18 3.18 13.62
N ALA A 47 -0.51 3.25 12.46
CA ALA A 47 0.52 2.28 12.08
C ALA A 47 1.68 2.26 13.09
N THR A 48 2.06 3.42 13.62
CA THR A 48 3.07 3.53 14.68
C THR A 48 2.61 2.85 15.96
N LEU A 49 1.37 3.10 16.41
CA LEU A 49 0.79 2.41 17.56
C LEU A 49 0.73 0.89 17.35
N ARG A 50 0.34 0.44 16.14
CA ARG A 50 0.30 -0.98 15.79
C ARG A 50 1.67 -1.62 15.92
N SER A 51 2.69 -0.97 15.36
CA SER A 51 4.06 -1.47 15.39
C SER A 51 4.60 -1.60 16.81
N LYS A 52 4.35 -0.63 17.69
CA LYS A 52 4.69 -0.71 19.13
C LYS A 52 3.98 -1.88 19.81
N LYS A 53 2.67 -2.03 19.56
CA LYS A 53 1.86 -3.11 20.14
C LYS A 53 2.35 -4.50 19.73
N THR A 54 2.67 -4.69 18.46
CA THR A 54 3.09 -5.99 17.92
C THR A 54 4.59 -6.22 17.95
N LYS A 55 5.38 -5.22 18.35
CA LYS A 55 6.86 -5.23 18.31
C LYS A 55 7.40 -5.67 16.94
N SER A 56 6.73 -5.23 15.89
CA SER A 56 6.94 -5.72 14.52
C SER A 56 6.84 -4.59 13.49
N THR A 57 7.38 -4.81 12.30
CA THR A 57 7.21 -3.90 11.16
C THR A 57 5.76 -3.90 10.66
N ILE A 58 5.20 -2.72 10.44
CA ILE A 58 3.85 -2.53 9.87
C ILE A 58 3.94 -1.82 8.51
N GLY A 59 3.11 -2.24 7.56
CA GLY A 59 3.06 -1.63 6.23
C GLY A 59 1.95 -0.61 6.07
N VAL A 60 2.19 0.42 5.27
CA VAL A 60 1.16 1.38 4.83
C VAL A 60 1.23 1.51 3.30
N MET A 61 0.23 0.97 2.62
CA MET A 61 0.10 1.05 1.16
C MET A 61 -0.79 2.22 0.76
N VAL A 62 -0.27 3.14 -0.06
CA VAL A 62 -1.04 4.24 -0.65
C VAL A 62 -1.50 3.87 -2.07
N THR A 63 -2.78 3.55 -2.22
CA THR A 63 -3.41 3.18 -3.49
C THR A 63 -4.93 3.11 -3.34
N ALA A 64 -5.67 3.41 -4.41
CA ALA A 64 -7.08 3.02 -4.53
C ALA A 64 -7.32 1.81 -5.45
N SER A 65 -6.29 1.03 -5.77
CA SER A 65 -6.43 -0.17 -6.62
C SER A 65 -7.21 0.16 -7.91
N HIS A 66 -8.34 -0.50 -8.20
CA HIS A 66 -9.16 -0.34 -9.43
C HIS A 66 -9.92 0.99 -9.59
N ASN A 67 -9.99 1.83 -8.56
CA ASN A 67 -10.73 3.10 -8.63
C ASN A 67 -10.19 4.07 -9.73
N PRO A 68 -11.00 5.05 -10.16
CA PRO A 68 -10.58 6.15 -11.04
C PRO A 68 -9.35 6.90 -10.50
N GLU A 69 -8.55 7.50 -11.38
CA GLU A 69 -7.25 8.13 -11.05
C GLU A 69 -7.33 9.25 -9.99
N GLU A 70 -8.44 9.98 -9.96
CA GLU A 70 -8.74 11.06 -9.01
C GLU A 70 -8.93 10.56 -7.57
N ASP A 71 -9.23 9.27 -7.40
CA ASP A 71 -9.30 8.63 -6.09
C ASP A 71 -7.91 8.28 -5.58
N ASN A 72 -7.79 8.09 -4.27
CA ASN A 72 -6.68 7.36 -3.69
C ASN A 72 -7.17 6.62 -2.44
N GLY A 73 -6.25 6.00 -1.71
CA GLY A 73 -6.60 5.27 -0.53
C GLY A 73 -5.39 4.85 0.27
N VAL A 74 -5.65 4.33 1.45
CA VAL A 74 -4.63 3.81 2.34
C VAL A 74 -5.08 2.50 2.97
N LYS A 75 -4.17 1.54 2.98
CA LYS A 75 -4.36 0.24 3.63
C LYS A 75 -3.17 -0.08 4.54
N LEU A 76 -3.48 -0.49 5.76
CA LEU A 76 -2.51 -1.00 6.72
C LEU A 76 -2.28 -2.51 6.51
N ILE A 77 -1.04 -2.94 6.73
CA ILE A 77 -0.58 -4.32 6.55
C ILE A 77 0.06 -4.81 7.84
N ASP A 78 -0.47 -5.88 8.39
CA ASP A 78 -0.01 -6.49 9.64
C ASP A 78 1.24 -7.39 9.44
N PRO A 79 1.89 -7.85 10.52
CA PRO A 79 3.26 -8.35 10.46
C PRO A 79 3.52 -9.54 9.52
N MET A 80 2.53 -10.41 9.29
CA MET A 80 2.64 -11.56 8.39
C MET A 80 2.21 -11.23 6.95
N GLY A 81 2.04 -9.95 6.62
CA GLY A 81 1.55 -9.52 5.31
C GLY A 81 0.04 -9.69 5.16
N GLU A 82 -0.71 -9.79 6.25
CA GLU A 82 -2.16 -9.85 6.28
C GLU A 82 -2.79 -8.46 6.41
N THR A 83 -4.12 -8.39 6.30
CA THR A 83 -4.85 -7.18 6.62
C THR A 83 -4.98 -7.01 8.12
N VAL A 84 -5.11 -5.76 8.58
CA VAL A 84 -5.36 -5.50 10.01
C VAL A 84 -6.62 -6.21 10.52
N THR A 85 -6.64 -6.49 11.82
CA THR A 85 -7.79 -7.15 12.45
C THR A 85 -9.02 -6.24 12.48
N PRO A 86 -10.25 -6.78 12.59
CA PRO A 86 -11.47 -5.97 12.66
C PRO A 86 -11.49 -4.94 13.81
N ALA A 87 -10.79 -5.23 14.92
CA ALA A 87 -10.63 -4.26 16.00
C ALA A 87 -9.85 -3.02 15.54
N TRP A 88 -8.80 -3.22 14.75
CA TRP A 88 -7.94 -2.16 14.24
C TRP A 88 -8.57 -1.40 13.06
N GLU A 89 -9.47 -2.02 12.29
CA GLU A 89 -10.33 -1.31 11.33
C GLU A 89 -11.25 -0.31 12.04
N ARG A 90 -11.79 -0.68 13.21
CA ARG A 90 -12.59 0.24 14.04
C ARG A 90 -11.74 1.39 14.58
N TYR A 91 -10.56 1.12 15.12
CA TYR A 91 -9.65 2.19 15.56
C TYR A 91 -9.23 3.11 14.41
N ALA A 92 -9.02 2.56 13.21
CA ALA A 92 -8.75 3.37 12.03
C ALA A 92 -9.92 4.30 11.70
N THR A 93 -11.15 3.79 11.75
CA THR A 93 -12.38 4.55 11.55
C THR A 93 -12.57 5.63 12.62
N GLU A 94 -12.43 5.29 13.90
CA GLU A 94 -12.52 6.23 15.02
C GLU A 94 -11.49 7.36 14.88
N LEU A 95 -10.22 7.00 14.63
CA LEU A 95 -9.15 7.97 14.54
C LEU A 95 -9.29 8.87 13.31
N ALA A 96 -9.66 8.34 12.14
CA ALA A 96 -9.87 9.14 10.92
C ALA A 96 -11.01 10.14 11.08
N ASN A 97 -12.05 9.78 11.84
CA ASN A 97 -13.22 10.64 12.04
C ASN A 97 -13.14 11.55 13.27
N ALA A 98 -12.15 11.40 14.15
CA ALA A 98 -11.99 12.27 15.32
C ALA A 98 -11.92 13.75 14.92
N ASP A 99 -12.60 14.63 15.64
CA ASP A 99 -12.39 16.06 15.44
C ASP A 99 -11.02 16.48 15.98
N GLN A 100 -10.54 17.65 15.57
CA GLN A 100 -9.18 18.11 15.89
C GLN A 100 -8.94 18.15 17.41
N GLU A 101 -9.97 18.50 18.18
CA GLU A 101 -9.96 18.61 19.64
C GLU A 101 -9.89 17.22 20.31
N ASP A 102 -10.52 16.22 19.70
CA ASP A 102 -10.64 14.86 20.25
C ASP A 102 -9.51 13.93 19.83
N LEU A 103 -8.72 14.29 18.80
CA LEU A 103 -7.69 13.44 18.22
C LEU A 103 -6.74 12.83 19.26
N CYS A 104 -6.25 13.64 20.20
CA CYS A 104 -5.34 13.18 21.24
C CYS A 104 -6.03 12.27 22.26
N SER A 105 -7.31 12.50 22.55
CA SER A 105 -8.11 11.65 23.43
C SER A 105 -8.31 10.27 22.82
N VAL A 106 -8.70 10.22 21.53
CA VAL A 106 -8.90 8.98 20.79
C VAL A 106 -7.60 8.16 20.73
N LEU A 107 -6.45 8.79 20.51
CA LEU A 107 -5.15 8.12 20.58
C LEU A 107 -4.87 7.53 21.97
N GLY A 108 -5.14 8.30 23.03
CA GLY A 108 -5.00 7.85 24.41
C GLY A 108 -5.88 6.64 24.71
N ASP A 109 -7.12 6.64 24.23
CA ASP A 109 -8.06 5.53 24.41
C ASP A 109 -7.58 4.26 23.71
N ILE A 110 -7.08 4.37 22.47
CA ILE A 110 -6.51 3.23 21.73
C ILE A 110 -5.31 2.65 22.49
N ILE A 111 -4.41 3.51 22.97
CA ILE A 111 -3.24 3.09 23.75
C ILE A 111 -3.65 2.35 25.02
N GLY A 112 -4.63 2.87 25.76
CA GLY A 112 -5.15 2.24 26.97
C GLY A 112 -5.82 0.89 26.69
N LYS A 113 -6.75 0.85 25.73
CA LYS A 113 -7.50 -0.37 25.34
C LYS A 113 -6.57 -1.50 24.90
N GLU A 114 -5.57 -1.18 24.08
CA GLU A 114 -4.61 -2.16 23.57
C GLU A 114 -3.41 -2.36 24.52
N SER A 115 -3.33 -1.64 25.64
CA SER A 115 -2.20 -1.68 26.57
C SER A 115 -0.85 -1.50 25.84
N ILE A 116 -0.74 -0.45 25.04
CA ILE A 116 0.42 -0.20 24.18
C ILE A 116 1.55 0.40 25.02
N ASP A 117 2.70 -0.28 25.05
CA ASP A 117 3.91 0.27 25.62
C ASP A 117 4.51 1.31 24.63
N MET A 118 4.46 2.58 25.03
CA MET A 118 4.92 3.68 24.19
C MET A 118 6.45 3.78 24.10
N SER A 119 7.19 3.07 24.97
CA SER A 119 8.66 2.99 24.94
C SER A 119 9.19 2.05 23.86
N GLU A 120 8.37 1.11 23.38
CA GLU A 120 8.74 0.17 22.31
C GLU A 120 9.10 0.90 21.01
N ALA A 121 10.09 0.39 20.30
CA ALA A 121 10.44 0.91 18.98
C ALA A 121 9.32 0.63 17.97
N ALA A 122 9.13 1.53 17.02
CA ALA A 122 8.16 1.35 15.94
C ALA A 122 8.85 1.42 14.57
N ASN A 123 8.52 0.47 13.71
CA ASN A 123 9.07 0.33 12.36
C ASN A 123 7.93 0.29 11.35
N ILE A 124 7.89 1.27 10.45
CA ILE A 124 6.88 1.39 9.42
C ILE A 124 7.55 1.29 8.04
N VAL A 125 6.95 0.53 7.14
CA VAL A 125 7.32 0.56 5.72
C VAL A 125 6.18 1.15 4.91
N THR A 126 6.51 2.00 3.95
CA THR A 126 5.51 2.64 3.08
C THR A 126 5.77 2.28 1.62
N GLY A 127 4.72 2.28 0.82
CA GLY A 127 4.77 2.05 -0.61
C GLY A 127 3.55 2.65 -1.29
N ARG A 128 3.69 2.98 -2.57
CA ARG A 128 2.63 3.65 -3.33
C ARG A 128 2.53 3.20 -4.78
N ASP A 129 1.34 3.38 -5.36
CA ASP A 129 1.14 3.23 -6.80
C ASP A 129 1.49 4.52 -7.58
N THR A 130 1.15 4.53 -8.87
CA THR A 130 1.47 5.61 -9.82
C THR A 130 0.49 6.78 -9.81
N ARG A 131 -0.49 6.84 -8.89
CA ARG A 131 -1.44 7.96 -8.87
C ARG A 131 -0.72 9.29 -8.58
N PRO A 132 -1.07 10.39 -9.25
CA PRO A 132 -0.43 11.68 -9.03
C PRO A 132 -0.46 12.16 -7.56
N SER A 133 -1.55 11.88 -6.85
CA SER A 133 -1.73 12.26 -5.45
C SER A 133 -0.90 11.43 -4.47
N SER A 134 -0.40 10.25 -4.88
CA SER A 134 0.26 9.29 -3.99
C SER A 134 1.53 9.84 -3.34
N VAL A 135 2.27 10.73 -3.99
CA VAL A 135 3.49 11.32 -3.42
C VAL A 135 3.18 12.17 -2.19
N ASN A 136 2.18 13.06 -2.29
CA ASN A 136 1.81 13.94 -1.17
C ASN A 136 1.13 13.16 -0.05
N LEU A 137 0.25 12.22 -0.40
CA LEU A 137 -0.43 11.36 0.57
C LEU A 137 0.56 10.47 1.35
N SER A 138 1.59 9.95 0.67
CA SER A 138 2.67 9.22 1.34
C SER A 138 3.45 10.10 2.32
N ARG A 139 3.67 11.38 2.02
CA ARG A 139 4.32 12.32 2.95
C ARG A 139 3.47 12.56 4.20
N ALA A 140 2.15 12.71 4.04
CA ALA A 140 1.25 12.84 5.18
C ALA A 140 1.31 11.62 6.12
N VAL A 141 1.38 10.39 5.57
CA VAL A 141 1.64 9.18 6.37
C VAL A 141 2.94 9.32 7.18
N LEU A 142 4.04 9.70 6.53
CA LEU A 142 5.36 9.83 7.18
C LEU A 142 5.37 10.94 8.25
N ASP A 143 4.64 12.04 8.04
CA ASP A 143 4.45 13.08 9.04
C ASP A 143 3.78 12.52 10.31
N GLY A 144 2.74 11.69 10.15
CA GLY A 144 2.10 10.98 11.25
C GLY A 144 3.05 10.03 11.98
N VAL A 145 3.79 9.20 11.23
CA VAL A 145 4.78 8.28 11.81
C VAL A 145 5.82 9.02 12.66
N SER A 146 6.31 10.16 12.18
CA SER A 146 7.32 10.96 12.87
C SER A 146 6.83 11.60 14.18
N CYS A 147 5.51 11.80 14.33
CA CYS A 147 4.94 12.41 15.53
C CYS A 147 5.00 11.49 16.74
N LEU A 148 5.01 10.18 16.52
CA LEU A 148 5.10 9.15 17.56
C LEU A 148 6.47 8.44 17.56
N GLN A 149 7.49 9.12 17.00
CA GLN A 149 8.88 8.66 16.96
C GLN A 149 9.06 7.30 16.26
N GLY A 150 8.21 6.99 15.27
CA GLY A 150 8.38 5.80 14.46
C GLY A 150 9.51 5.95 13.44
N HIS A 151 10.27 4.87 13.24
CA HIS A 151 11.20 4.76 12.12
C HIS A 151 10.43 4.36 10.87
N SER A 152 10.77 4.98 9.73
CA SER A 152 10.11 4.68 8.46
C SER A 152 11.11 4.31 7.37
N HIS A 153 10.67 3.46 6.46
CA HIS A 153 11.36 3.17 5.20
C HIS A 153 10.35 3.26 4.05
N ASP A 154 10.60 4.16 3.10
CA ASP A 154 9.77 4.34 1.89
C ASP A 154 10.35 3.51 0.74
N TYR A 155 9.62 2.48 0.32
CA TYR A 155 9.97 1.68 -0.86
C TYR A 155 9.59 2.37 -2.19
N GLY A 156 8.91 3.51 -2.13
CA GLY A 156 8.51 4.28 -3.30
C GLY A 156 7.43 3.58 -4.11
N LEU A 157 7.65 3.52 -5.42
CA LEU A 157 6.73 2.89 -6.37
C LEU A 157 6.79 1.37 -6.27
N VAL A 158 5.75 0.76 -5.73
CA VAL A 158 5.62 -0.69 -5.54
C VAL A 158 4.19 -1.16 -5.80
N THR A 159 4.03 -2.40 -6.24
CA THR A 159 2.70 -3.03 -6.22
C THR A 159 2.27 -3.32 -4.79
N THR A 160 0.95 -3.45 -4.56
CA THR A 160 0.44 -3.88 -3.25
C THR A 160 1.06 -5.22 -2.80
N PRO A 161 1.12 -6.28 -3.63
CA PRO A 161 1.79 -7.53 -3.23
C PRO A 161 3.28 -7.38 -2.89
N GLN A 162 4.01 -6.48 -3.56
CA GLN A 162 5.41 -6.20 -3.20
C GLN A 162 5.52 -5.62 -1.79
N LEU A 163 4.68 -4.66 -1.41
CA LEU A 163 4.74 -4.11 -0.04
C LEU A 163 4.35 -5.16 1.01
N HIS A 164 3.32 -5.97 0.73
CA HIS A 164 2.95 -7.11 1.59
C HIS A 164 4.13 -8.08 1.78
N TYR A 165 4.88 -8.39 0.71
CA TYR A 165 6.10 -9.19 0.79
C TYR A 165 7.18 -8.53 1.65
N MET A 166 7.42 -7.22 1.50
CA MET A 166 8.42 -6.52 2.33
C MET A 166 8.09 -6.59 3.82
N VAL A 167 6.82 -6.38 4.18
CA VAL A 167 6.37 -6.48 5.58
C VAL A 167 6.66 -7.88 6.13
N LEU A 168 6.20 -8.92 5.43
CA LEU A 168 6.43 -10.30 5.85
C LEU A 168 7.93 -10.60 6.01
N CYS A 169 8.77 -10.23 5.04
CA CYS A 169 10.20 -10.51 5.08
C CYS A 169 10.94 -9.77 6.21
N ARG A 170 10.55 -8.53 6.53
CA ARG A 170 11.16 -7.78 7.65
C ARG A 170 10.79 -8.35 9.01
N ASN A 171 9.72 -9.14 9.09
CA ASN A 171 9.25 -9.74 10.35
C ASN A 171 9.56 -11.25 10.45
N THR A 172 9.91 -11.90 9.35
CA THR A 172 10.08 -13.37 9.31
C THR A 172 11.35 -13.79 8.56
N TYR A 173 11.23 -14.12 7.28
CA TYR A 173 12.28 -14.72 6.46
C TYR A 173 12.31 -14.11 5.05
N GLY A 174 13.46 -14.25 4.38
CA GLY A 174 13.68 -13.76 3.02
C GLY A 174 14.26 -12.36 2.97
N THR A 175 14.51 -11.88 1.76
CA THR A 175 15.15 -10.58 1.52
C THR A 175 14.09 -9.52 1.25
N ALA A 176 13.92 -8.59 2.18
CA ALA A 176 12.94 -7.50 2.10
C ALA A 176 13.36 -6.38 1.12
N THR A 177 13.64 -6.75 -0.13
CA THR A 177 13.99 -5.84 -1.22
C THR A 177 13.20 -6.18 -2.48
N ILE A 178 13.07 -5.20 -3.39
CA ILE A 178 12.41 -5.39 -4.68
C ILE A 178 13.10 -6.48 -5.50
N GLN A 179 14.43 -6.50 -5.49
CA GLN A 179 15.20 -7.56 -6.11
C GLN A 179 14.92 -8.93 -5.48
N GLY A 180 14.87 -9.02 -4.14
CA GLY A 180 14.54 -10.27 -3.44
C GLY A 180 13.14 -10.81 -3.80
N TYR A 181 12.17 -9.91 -4.00
CA TYR A 181 10.84 -10.29 -4.51
C TYR A 181 10.91 -10.91 -5.91
N TYR A 182 11.66 -10.28 -6.83
CA TYR A 182 11.84 -10.78 -8.19
C TYR A 182 12.57 -12.12 -8.24
N GLU A 183 13.68 -12.25 -7.51
CA GLU A 183 14.46 -13.49 -7.43
C GLU A 183 13.62 -14.63 -6.87
N LYS A 184 12.83 -14.39 -5.80
CA LYS A 184 11.98 -15.42 -5.20
C LYS A 184 10.93 -15.93 -6.18
N LEU A 185 10.20 -15.03 -6.85
CA LEU A 185 9.14 -15.42 -7.78
C LEU A 185 9.67 -16.07 -9.06
N SER A 186 10.69 -15.45 -9.68
CA SER A 186 11.30 -15.98 -10.90
C SER A 186 11.92 -17.35 -10.69
N LYS A 187 12.69 -17.55 -9.61
CA LYS A 187 13.28 -18.85 -9.28
C LYS A 187 12.23 -19.94 -9.10
N ALA A 188 11.14 -19.64 -8.39
CA ALA A 188 10.03 -20.58 -8.22
C ALA A 188 9.34 -20.90 -9.56
N PHE A 189 9.08 -19.88 -10.38
CA PHE A 189 8.48 -20.08 -11.71
C PHE A 189 9.37 -20.94 -12.62
N ILE A 190 10.67 -20.65 -12.67
CA ILE A 190 11.63 -21.42 -13.47
C ILE A 190 11.67 -22.87 -12.97
N GLU A 191 11.79 -23.10 -11.66
CA GLU A 191 11.81 -24.46 -11.10
C GLU A 191 10.55 -25.27 -11.46
N LEU A 192 9.36 -24.66 -11.34
CA LEU A 192 8.09 -25.29 -11.69
C LEU A 192 7.97 -25.60 -13.18
N THR A 193 8.60 -24.80 -14.04
CA THR A 193 8.49 -24.93 -15.50
C THR A 193 9.60 -25.77 -16.14
N LYS A 194 10.67 -26.10 -15.42
CA LYS A 194 11.79 -26.93 -15.93
C LYS A 194 11.37 -28.29 -16.51
N ASN A 195 10.32 -28.90 -15.95
CA ASN A 195 9.85 -30.22 -16.38
C ASN A 195 8.76 -30.14 -17.47
N ALA A 196 8.37 -28.93 -17.88
CA ALA A 196 7.45 -28.78 -19.00
C ALA A 196 8.15 -29.23 -20.31
N PRO A 197 7.43 -29.91 -21.22
CA PRO A 197 7.98 -30.27 -22.53
C PRO A 197 8.51 -29.03 -23.25
N LYS A 198 9.52 -29.19 -24.12
CA LYS A 198 10.15 -28.08 -24.86
C LYS A 198 9.09 -27.15 -25.46
N ARG A 199 8.98 -25.95 -24.90
CA ARG A 199 8.02 -24.93 -25.32
C ARG A 199 8.61 -24.15 -26.49
N THR A 200 7.83 -24.01 -27.55
CA THR A 200 8.09 -23.05 -28.63
C THR A 200 7.98 -21.62 -28.10
N ASN A 201 8.53 -20.64 -28.82
CA ASN A 201 8.44 -19.23 -28.42
C ASN A 201 6.97 -18.77 -28.30
N ASP A 202 6.09 -19.23 -29.18
CA ASP A 202 4.65 -18.91 -29.11
C ASP A 202 4.01 -19.44 -27.83
N GLN A 203 4.41 -20.63 -27.37
CA GLN A 203 3.96 -21.20 -26.09
C GLN A 203 4.54 -20.50 -24.85
N LYS A 204 5.58 -19.68 -25.03
CA LYS A 204 6.18 -18.87 -23.96
C LYS A 204 5.67 -17.43 -23.97
N ARG A 205 4.93 -17.00 -24.99
CA ARG A 205 4.45 -15.62 -25.14
C ARG A 205 3.22 -15.37 -24.28
N LEU A 206 3.27 -14.30 -23.50
CA LEU A 206 2.16 -13.80 -22.70
C LEU A 206 1.91 -12.33 -23.02
N LEU A 207 0.71 -12.02 -23.50
CA LEU A 207 0.26 -10.66 -23.74
C LEU A 207 -0.34 -10.12 -22.44
N VAL A 208 0.15 -8.99 -21.95
CA VAL A 208 -0.28 -8.42 -20.68
C VAL A 208 -0.78 -7.00 -20.86
N ASP A 209 -2.00 -6.75 -20.38
CA ASP A 209 -2.53 -5.40 -20.16
C ASP A 209 -1.97 -4.83 -18.84
N GLY A 210 -1.07 -3.85 -18.92
CA GLY A 210 -0.49 -3.16 -17.77
C GLY A 210 -1.43 -2.17 -17.09
N ALA A 211 -2.63 -1.93 -17.65
CA ALA A 211 -3.64 -0.99 -17.17
C ALA A 211 -3.13 0.45 -16.92
N ASN A 212 -2.03 0.83 -17.57
CA ASN A 212 -1.27 2.07 -17.34
C ASN A 212 -0.90 2.29 -15.86
N GLY A 213 -0.75 1.21 -15.10
CA GLY A 213 -0.54 1.24 -13.65
C GLY A 213 0.84 0.76 -13.21
N ILE A 214 1.06 0.78 -11.90
CA ILE A 214 2.32 0.33 -11.28
C ILE A 214 2.74 -1.08 -11.72
N GLY A 215 1.78 -1.98 -11.98
CA GLY A 215 2.06 -3.34 -12.46
C GLY A 215 2.82 -3.37 -13.79
N ALA A 216 2.54 -2.43 -14.70
CA ALA A 216 3.28 -2.32 -15.96
C ALA A 216 4.77 -2.09 -15.74
N LEU A 217 5.11 -1.13 -14.87
CA LEU A 217 6.49 -0.81 -14.54
C LEU A 217 7.20 -2.03 -13.93
N LYS A 218 6.53 -2.73 -13.01
CA LYS A 218 7.12 -3.86 -12.28
C LYS A 218 7.22 -5.14 -13.11
N ILE A 219 6.37 -5.31 -14.12
CA ILE A 219 6.51 -6.39 -15.10
C ILE A 219 7.76 -6.21 -15.96
N ARG A 220 8.05 -4.98 -16.41
CA ARG A 220 9.30 -4.69 -17.12
C ARG A 220 10.53 -4.99 -16.27
N GLU A 221 10.46 -4.68 -14.97
CA GLU A 221 11.55 -4.97 -14.04
C GLU A 221 11.74 -6.47 -13.78
N ILE A 222 10.67 -7.26 -13.61
CA ILE A 222 10.80 -8.71 -13.32
C ILE A 222 11.17 -9.53 -14.56
N GLU A 223 10.88 -9.05 -15.77
CA GLU A 223 11.14 -9.76 -17.03
C GLU A 223 12.60 -10.19 -17.17
N VAL A 224 13.55 -9.37 -16.70
CA VAL A 224 14.99 -9.68 -16.75
C VAL A 224 15.37 -10.93 -15.93
N PHE A 225 14.54 -11.31 -14.95
CA PHE A 225 14.76 -12.49 -14.09
C PHE A 225 14.14 -13.77 -14.66
N LEU A 226 13.29 -13.67 -15.68
CA LEU A 226 12.57 -14.82 -16.25
C LEU A 226 13.34 -15.52 -17.38
N THR A 227 14.55 -15.06 -17.72
CA THR A 227 15.56 -15.75 -18.55
C THR A 227 15.01 -16.45 -19.80
N SER A 228 14.14 -15.80 -20.58
CA SER A 228 13.53 -16.37 -21.79
C SER A 228 12.61 -17.59 -21.56
N GLU A 229 12.21 -17.86 -20.31
CA GLU A 229 11.20 -18.87 -19.97
C GLU A 229 9.76 -18.33 -20.04
N LEU A 230 9.61 -17.01 -20.09
CA LEU A 230 8.37 -16.31 -20.37
C LEU A 230 8.71 -15.06 -21.18
N LEU A 231 8.04 -14.86 -22.31
CA LEU A 231 8.20 -13.70 -23.18
C LEU A 231 6.99 -12.80 -22.97
N VAL A 232 7.18 -11.63 -22.34
CA VAL A 232 6.06 -10.75 -21.99
C VAL A 232 5.93 -9.65 -23.02
N GLU A 233 4.78 -9.59 -23.66
CA GLU A 233 4.40 -8.46 -24.50
C GLU A 233 3.45 -7.57 -23.73
N LEU A 234 4.00 -6.47 -23.22
CA LEU A 234 3.28 -5.54 -22.36
C LEU A 234 2.63 -4.42 -23.19
N PHE A 235 1.33 -4.24 -22.98
CA PHE A 235 0.50 -3.17 -23.50
C PHE A 235 0.02 -2.27 -22.37
N ASN A 236 -0.49 -1.08 -22.68
CA ASN A 236 -0.93 -0.10 -21.68
C ASN A 236 0.09 0.04 -20.54
N ASP A 237 1.32 0.36 -20.91
CA ASP A 237 2.47 0.28 -20.01
C ASP A 237 2.65 1.53 -19.13
N GLY A 238 1.75 2.51 -19.27
CA GLY A 238 1.82 3.79 -18.55
C GLY A 238 2.70 4.84 -19.22
N SER A 239 3.34 4.54 -20.36
CA SER A 239 4.06 5.54 -21.17
C SER A 239 3.13 6.54 -21.85
N SER A 240 1.91 6.08 -22.18
CA SER A 240 0.84 6.89 -22.75
C SER A 240 -0.51 6.38 -22.25
N GLY A 241 -1.46 7.30 -22.08
CA GLY A 241 -2.80 6.95 -21.58
C GLY A 241 -2.97 7.11 -20.08
N ARG A 242 -4.23 7.02 -19.65
CA ARG A 242 -4.66 7.27 -18.26
C ARG A 242 -4.81 5.95 -17.50
N LEU A 243 -4.49 5.97 -16.21
CA LEU A 243 -4.61 4.81 -15.32
C LEU A 243 -6.01 4.16 -15.45
N LYS A 244 -6.06 2.89 -15.85
CA LYS A 244 -7.28 2.05 -16.00
C LYS A 244 -8.34 2.60 -16.95
N TYR A 245 -8.01 3.55 -17.82
CA TYR A 245 -8.98 4.12 -18.73
C TYR A 245 -9.27 3.17 -19.90
N LEU A 246 -10.44 2.52 -19.86
CA LEU A 246 -10.89 1.54 -20.86
C LEU A 246 -9.95 0.31 -20.99
N CYS A 247 -9.22 -0.01 -19.93
CA CYS A 247 -8.28 -1.12 -19.84
C CYS A 247 -8.20 -1.67 -18.41
N GLY A 248 -7.48 -2.76 -18.22
CA GLY A 248 -7.26 -3.44 -16.95
C GLY A 248 -8.34 -4.49 -16.62
N ALA A 249 -8.02 -5.30 -15.61
CA ALA A 249 -8.83 -6.47 -15.25
C ALA A 249 -10.29 -6.14 -14.93
N ASP A 250 -10.56 -5.04 -14.22
CA ASP A 250 -11.93 -4.64 -13.85
C ASP A 250 -12.77 -4.28 -15.07
N TYR A 251 -12.22 -3.47 -15.98
CA TYR A 251 -12.88 -3.11 -17.23
C TYR A 251 -13.21 -4.35 -18.07
N VAL A 252 -12.23 -5.23 -18.30
CA VAL A 252 -12.42 -6.46 -19.09
C VAL A 252 -13.48 -7.35 -18.43
N LYS A 253 -13.46 -7.48 -17.10
CA LYS A 253 -14.41 -8.31 -16.36
C LYS A 253 -15.84 -7.75 -16.41
N VAL A 254 -16.02 -6.45 -16.19
CA VAL A 254 -17.33 -5.81 -16.12
C VAL A 254 -17.94 -5.61 -17.50
N GLN A 255 -17.14 -5.14 -18.47
CA GLN A 255 -17.60 -4.84 -19.82
C GLN A 255 -17.58 -6.05 -20.74
N GLN A 256 -16.96 -7.16 -20.31
CA GLN A 256 -16.83 -8.41 -21.07
C GLN A 256 -16.32 -8.21 -22.50
N LYS A 257 -15.32 -7.34 -22.67
CA LYS A 257 -14.71 -7.04 -23.98
C LYS A 257 -13.21 -6.72 -23.83
N PRO A 258 -12.42 -6.83 -24.93
CA PRO A 258 -10.99 -6.53 -24.89
C PRO A 258 -10.69 -5.10 -24.42
N PRO A 259 -9.55 -4.88 -23.75
CA PRO A 259 -9.12 -3.54 -23.37
C PRO A 259 -8.75 -2.72 -24.60
N LYS A 260 -8.84 -1.40 -24.49
CA LYS A 260 -8.30 -0.49 -25.50
C LYS A 260 -6.77 -0.57 -25.50
N GLY A 261 -6.16 -0.56 -26.68
CA GLY A 261 -4.70 -0.50 -26.83
C GLY A 261 -3.99 -1.87 -26.84
N MET A 262 -4.75 -2.96 -26.97
CA MET A 262 -4.26 -4.33 -27.23
C MET A 262 -4.78 -4.86 -28.56
#